data_AF-A0AAW0BLG9-F1
#
_entry.id   AF-A0AAW0BLG9-F1
#
_cell.length_a   1.000
_cell.length_b   1.000
_cell.length_c   1.000
_cell.angle_alpha   90.00
_cell.angle_beta   90.00
_cell.angle_gamma   90.00
#
_symmetry.space_group_name_H-M   'P 1'
#
loop_
_entity.id
_entity.type
_entity.pdbx_description
1 polymer ?
#
loop_
_entity_poly.entity_id
_entity_poly.type
_entity_poly.pdbx_seq_one_letter_code
_entity_poly.pdbx_strand_id
1 'polypeptide(L)'
;MSLKSGLYTIRCKATDNYIGRSENEDKSLNPKRVINLPEGVEAPKWQVEHVGGGKYILSINDALTAAIDKKVFAILGDEPAPTEWIIESIDYQGENNFV
;
A
#
# COMPACT_ATOMS: atom_id res chain seq x y z
N MET A 1 18.30 2.94 -4.08
CA MET A 1 18.54 2.43 -2.71
C MET A 1 17.37 1.55 -2.29
N SER A 2 17.51 0.64 -1.31
CA SER A 2 16.36 -0.10 -0.76
C SER A 2 15.55 0.77 0.21
N LEU A 3 14.23 0.63 0.18
CA LEU A 3 13.33 1.29 1.12
C LEU A 3 13.51 0.65 2.51
N LYS A 4 13.58 1.46 3.56
CA LYS A 4 13.68 0.93 4.93
C LYS A 4 12.31 0.45 5.40
N SER A 5 12.27 -0.54 6.30
CA SER A 5 11.04 -0.88 7.00
C SER A 5 10.60 0.28 7.89
N GLY A 6 9.31 0.54 8.00
CA GLY A 6 8.78 1.62 8.81
C GLY A 6 7.36 2.05 8.46
N LEU A 7 6.95 3.16 9.07
CA LEU A 7 5.67 3.82 8.80
C LEU A 7 5.83 4.88 7.72
N TYR A 8 4.97 4.83 6.72
CA TYR A 8 4.99 5.70 5.55
C TYR A 8 3.62 6.28 5.24
N THR A 9 3.61 7.39 4.51
CA THR A 9 2.45 7.84 3.75
C THR A 9 2.75 7.62 2.28
N ILE A 10 1.82 7.05 1.52
CA ILE A 10 2.01 6.75 0.10
C ILE A 10 1.13 7.71 -0.72
N ARG A 11 1.71 8.34 -1.74
CA ARG A 11 0.99 9.25 -2.65
C ARG A 11 1.11 8.80 -4.10
N CYS A 12 0.04 9.03 -4.86
CA CYS A 12 0.05 8.84 -6.30
C CYS A 12 0.68 10.07 -6.97
N LYS A 13 1.84 9.90 -7.61
CA LYS A 13 2.54 10.99 -8.31
C LYS A 13 1.68 11.73 -9.35
N ALA A 14 0.76 11.02 -10.02
CA ALA A 14 -0.07 11.62 -11.07
C ALA A 14 -1.18 12.55 -10.53
N THR A 15 -1.58 12.38 -9.27
CA THR A 15 -2.72 13.11 -8.68
C THR A 15 -2.38 13.82 -7.37
N ASP A 16 -1.20 13.58 -6.80
CA ASP A 16 -0.75 13.98 -5.46
C ASP A 16 -1.64 13.50 -4.28
N ASN A 17 -2.67 12.72 -4.58
CA ASN A 17 -3.57 12.15 -3.60
C ASN A 17 -2.93 10.99 -2.85
N TYR A 18 -3.36 10.81 -1.60
CA TYR A 18 -2.95 9.68 -0.79
C TYR A 18 -3.55 8.36 -1.29
N ILE A 19 -2.77 7.29 -1.19
CA ILE A 19 -3.23 5.93 -1.45
C ILE A 19 -3.63 5.28 -0.12
N GLY A 20 -4.80 4.63 -0.10
CA GLY A 20 -5.27 3.97 1.11
C GLY A 20 -6.61 3.27 0.96
N ARG A 21 -7.30 3.09 2.09
CA ARG A 21 -8.65 2.52 2.18
C ARG A 21 -9.67 3.62 2.42
N SER A 22 -10.92 3.37 2.04
CA SER A 22 -12.00 4.32 2.31
C SER A 22 -12.34 4.33 3.80
N GLU A 23 -12.72 5.48 4.35
CA GLU A 23 -13.24 5.57 5.72
C GLU A 23 -14.61 4.87 5.86
N ASN A 24 -15.38 4.82 4.78
CA ASN A 24 -16.71 4.22 4.77
C ASN A 24 -16.70 2.93 3.93
N GLU A 25 -16.46 1.81 4.61
CA GLU A 25 -16.47 0.47 4.03
C GLU A 25 -17.61 -0.37 4.61
N ASP A 26 -18.09 -1.34 3.83
CA ASP A 26 -19.00 -2.35 4.37
C ASP A 26 -18.31 -3.19 5.47
N LYS A 27 -19.11 -3.83 6.33
CA LYS A 27 -18.61 -4.62 7.47
C LYS A 27 -18.20 -6.06 7.13
N SER A 28 -18.22 -6.45 5.84
CA SER A 28 -17.80 -7.80 5.45
C SER A 28 -16.28 -7.96 5.58
N LEU A 29 -15.83 -9.21 5.71
CA LEU A 29 -14.41 -9.58 5.66
C LEU A 29 -13.89 -9.71 4.22
N ASN A 30 -14.68 -9.30 3.23
CA ASN A 30 -14.22 -9.30 1.85
C ASN A 30 -13.00 -8.37 1.69
N PRO A 31 -12.07 -8.68 0.78
CA PRO A 31 -10.94 -7.82 0.47
C PRO A 31 -11.39 -6.38 0.18
N LYS A 32 -10.73 -5.42 0.83
CA LYS A 32 -11.04 -3.99 0.71
C LYS A 32 -10.14 -3.35 -0.32
N ARG A 33 -10.70 -2.51 -1.18
CA ARG A 33 -9.91 -1.88 -2.26
C ARG A 33 -8.92 -0.89 -1.67
N VAL A 34 -7.69 -0.94 -2.18
CA VAL A 34 -6.75 0.16 -2.04
C VAL A 34 -6.97 1.13 -3.20
N ILE A 35 -7.34 2.36 -2.88
CA ILE A 35 -7.78 3.37 -3.85
C ILE A 35 -6.96 4.65 -3.72
N ASN A 36 -7.10 5.48 -4.75
CA ASN A 36 -6.70 6.86 -4.67
C ASN A 36 -7.76 7.64 -3.86
N LEU A 37 -7.36 8.22 -2.75
CA LEU A 37 -8.26 8.94 -1.86
C LEU A 37 -8.58 10.32 -2.43
N PRO A 38 -9.76 10.89 -2.11
CA PRO A 38 -10.06 12.27 -2.48
C PRO A 38 -9.14 13.24 -1.74
N GLU A 39 -9.02 14.45 -2.29
CA GLU A 39 -8.29 15.55 -1.64
C GLU A 39 -8.88 15.87 -0.26
N GLY A 40 -8.02 16.32 0.67
CA GLY A 40 -8.42 16.71 2.02
C GLY A 40 -8.58 15.55 3.01
N VAL A 41 -8.40 14.30 2.58
CA VAL A 41 -8.37 13.13 3.49
C VAL A 41 -7.06 13.08 4.26
N GLU A 42 -7.13 12.69 5.54
CA GLU A 42 -5.94 12.48 6.37
C GLU A 42 -5.03 11.41 5.77
N ALA A 43 -3.72 11.64 5.83
CA ALA A 43 -2.72 10.75 5.27
C ALA A 43 -2.77 9.36 5.94
N PRO A 44 -3.14 8.29 5.22
CA PRO A 44 -3.15 6.96 5.80
C PRO A 44 -1.73 6.51 6.11
N LYS A 45 -1.57 5.86 7.26
CA LYS A 45 -0.29 5.26 7.66
C LYS A 45 -0.20 3.86 7.10
N TRP A 46 0.85 3.64 6.33
CA TRP A 46 1.24 2.35 5.78
C TRP A 46 2.39 1.80 6.60
N GLN A 47 2.29 0.53 6.98
CA GLN A 47 3.44 -0.22 7.48
C GLN A 47 4.09 -0.93 6.30
N VAL A 48 5.38 -0.67 6.10
CA VAL A 48 6.21 -1.33 5.10
C VAL A 48 7.24 -2.18 5.84
N GLU A 49 7.28 -3.47 5.54
CA GLU A 49 8.19 -4.41 6.16
C GLU A 49 9.01 -5.15 5.10
N HIS A 50 10.33 -5.02 5.15
CA HIS A 50 11.24 -5.79 4.32
C HIS A 50 11.35 -7.24 4.82
N VAL A 51 10.94 -8.20 4.00
CA VAL A 51 10.88 -9.64 4.35
C VAL A 51 12.05 -10.45 3.78
N GLY A 52 13.04 -9.80 3.19
CA GLY A 52 14.22 -10.43 2.62
C GLY A 52 14.16 -10.54 1.09
N GLY A 53 15.32 -10.76 0.46
CA GLY A 53 15.42 -10.91 -0.99
C GLY A 53 14.96 -9.68 -1.80
N GLY A 54 14.97 -8.48 -1.21
CA GLY A 54 14.47 -7.25 -1.85
C GLY A 54 12.95 -7.13 -1.91
N LYS A 55 12.23 -7.97 -1.15
CA LYS A 55 10.78 -8.00 -1.11
C LYS A 55 10.21 -7.35 0.15
N TYR A 56 8.97 -6.91 0.04
CA TYR A 56 8.26 -6.17 1.06
C TYR A 56 6.85 -6.69 1.26
N ILE A 57 6.36 -6.60 2.49
CA ILE A 57 4.95 -6.68 2.83
C ILE A 57 4.47 -5.28 3.15
N LEU A 58 3.34 -4.89 2.56
CA LEU A 58 2.66 -3.63 2.84
C LEU A 58 1.35 -3.92 3.56
N SER A 59 1.09 -3.16 4.60
CA SER A 59 -0.20 -3.19 5.30
C SER A 59 -0.74 -1.81 5.61
N ILE A 60 -2.06 -1.73 5.70
CA ILE A 60 -2.81 -0.52 6.02
C ILE A 60 -4.00 -0.88 6.90
N ASN A 61 -4.18 -0.15 8.00
CA ASN A 61 -5.19 -0.44 9.03
C ASN A 61 -5.14 -1.92 9.45
N ASP A 62 -3.93 -2.39 9.80
CA ASP A 62 -3.61 -3.76 10.23
C ASP A 62 -3.92 -4.88 9.22
N ALA A 63 -4.29 -4.53 7.98
CA ALA A 63 -4.59 -5.49 6.93
C ALA A 63 -3.44 -5.56 5.91
N LEU A 64 -2.93 -6.77 5.68
CA LEU A 64 -1.90 -7.04 4.67
C LEU A 64 -2.48 -6.86 3.26
N THR A 65 -1.63 -6.54 2.29
CA THR A 65 -2.08 -6.34 0.90
C THR A 65 -1.82 -7.53 0.01
N ALA A 66 -2.71 -7.73 -0.96
CA ALA A 66 -2.50 -8.69 -2.04
C ALA A 66 -2.95 -8.12 -3.40
N ALA A 67 -2.34 -8.65 -4.46
CA ALA A 67 -2.77 -8.44 -5.82
C ALA A 67 -3.93 -9.38 -6.16
N ILE A 68 -5.10 -8.82 -6.47
CA ILE A 68 -6.28 -9.55 -6.94
C ILE A 68 -6.75 -8.89 -8.24
N ASP A 69 -6.88 -9.65 -9.32
CA ASP A 69 -7.35 -9.15 -10.62
C ASP A 69 -6.65 -7.86 -11.09
N LYS A 70 -5.31 -7.83 -10.98
CA LYS A 70 -4.44 -6.69 -11.32
C LYS A 70 -4.73 -5.41 -10.55
N LYS A 71 -5.34 -5.52 -9.36
CA LYS A 71 -5.60 -4.42 -8.42
C LYS A 71 -5.04 -4.77 -7.06
N VAL A 72 -4.85 -3.75 -6.23
CA VAL A 72 -4.37 -3.92 -4.85
C VAL A 72 -5.55 -3.93 -3.91
N PHE A 73 -5.59 -4.93 -3.04
CA PHE A 73 -6.59 -5.06 -1.98
C PHE A 73 -5.91 -5.27 -0.63
N ALA A 74 -6.52 -4.74 0.42
CA ALA A 74 -6.24 -5.08 1.80
C ALA A 74 -7.08 -6.32 2.18
N ILE A 75 -6.42 -7.34 2.70
CA ILE A 75 -7.02 -8.63 3.00
C ILE A 75 -7.37 -8.68 4.49
N LEU A 76 -8.66 -8.87 4.77
CA LEU A 76 -9.20 -8.92 6.15
C LEU A 76 -9.41 -10.36 6.67
N GLY A 77 -9.32 -11.35 5.79
CA GLY A 77 -9.43 -12.78 6.12
C GLY A 77 -8.11 -13.52 5.86
N ASP A 78 -8.16 -14.85 5.89
CA ASP A 78 -6.97 -15.69 5.69
C ASP A 78 -6.61 -15.88 4.21
N GLU A 79 -7.54 -15.59 3.29
CA GLU A 79 -7.36 -15.73 1.85
C GLU A 79 -7.71 -14.44 1.08
N PRO A 80 -6.99 -14.12 -0.01
CA PRO A 80 -5.77 -14.79 -0.47
C PRO A 80 -4.56 -14.48 0.40
N ALA A 81 -3.49 -15.26 0.26
CA ALA A 81 -2.22 -14.96 0.92
C ALA A 81 -1.69 -13.55 0.51
N PRO A 82 -1.02 -12.83 1.42
CA PRO A 82 -0.41 -11.54 1.12
C PRO A 82 0.56 -11.63 -0.05
N THR A 83 0.62 -10.56 -0.84
CA THR A 83 1.62 -10.45 -1.92
C THR A 83 2.92 -9.89 -1.36
N GLU A 84 4.03 -10.56 -1.68
CA GLU A 84 5.37 -10.00 -1.47
C GLU A 84 5.70 -9.07 -2.65
N TRP A 85 5.85 -7.78 -2.36
CA TRP A 85 6.06 -6.73 -3.33
C TRP A 85 7.53 -6.48 -3.56
N ILE A 86 7.92 -6.15 -4.79
CA ILE A 86 9.21 -5.55 -5.09
C ILE A 86 8.99 -4.04 -5.15
N ILE A 87 9.78 -3.26 -4.42
CA ILE A 87 9.71 -1.80 -4.41
C ILE A 87 11.07 -1.28 -4.86
N GLU A 88 11.09 -0.59 -6.00
CA GLU A 88 12.32 -0.07 -6.59
C GLU A 88 12.34 1.45 -6.58
N SER A 89 13.46 2.05 -6.16
CA SER A 89 13.60 3.50 -6.19
C SER A 89 13.85 4.01 -7.60
N ILE A 90 13.16 5.08 -7.97
CA ILE A 90 13.33 5.78 -9.26
C ILE A 90 13.95 7.17 -9.01
N ASP A 91 15.17 7.15 -8.48
CA ASP A 91 15.88 8.33 -7.95
C ASP A 91 16.03 9.46 -8.98
N TYR A 92 16.08 9.14 -10.28
CA TYR A 92 16.13 10.12 -11.37
C TYR A 92 14.87 10.99 -11.49
N GLN A 93 13.77 10.60 -10.82
CA GLN A 93 12.54 11.38 -10.75
C GLN A 93 12.36 12.13 -9.41
N GLY A 94 13.41 12.18 -8.58
CA GLY A 94 13.41 12.79 -7.26
C GLY A 94 13.45 11.77 -6.14
N GLU A 95 13.88 12.21 -4.95
CA GLU A 95 13.89 11.37 -3.75
C GLU A 95 12.48 10.87 -3.39
N ASN A 96 12.40 9.72 -2.74
CA ASN A 96 11.16 9.08 -2.29
C ASN A 96 10.15 8.77 -3.42
N ASN A 97 10.63 8.57 -4.65
CA ASN A 97 9.82 8.05 -5.74
C ASN A 97 10.12 6.57 -5.95
N PHE A 98 9.08 5.74 -6.05
CA PHE A 98 9.18 4.29 -6.16
C PHE A 98 8.19 3.72 -7.19
N VAL A 99 8.50 2.53 -7.70
CA VAL A 99 7.60 1.70 -8.51
C VAL A 99 7.41 0.32 -7.89
#